data_AF-A0A818FG52-F1
#
_entry.id   AF-A0A818FG52-F1
#
_cell.length_a   1.000
_cell.length_b   1.000
_cell.length_c   1.000
_cell.angle_alpha   90.00
_cell.angle_beta   90.00
_cell.angle_gamma   90.00
#
_symmetry.space_group_name_H-M   'P 1'
#
loop_
_entity.id
_entity.type
_entity.pdbx_description
1 polymer ?
#
loop_
_entity_poly.entity_id
_entity_poly.type
_entity_poly.pdbx_seq_one_letter_code
_entity_poly.pdbx_strand_id
1 'polypeptide(L)'
;MNSKNLTDSIPITKDMNHNSGEHQTKDSNSKSLPDICNVNNENRPILPSASTSNFQSSKSHRLSPWSINIVDDPDYAEIIKEAERAIKNGVLPARIAIGSSGSYFVRNCEGKTIGVFKPKDEEPYARFNPKWSKWIQRNLFPCCFGRSCLVNNQGYLSEAGASIIDEKLRLNIVPKTHVVRLTAESFNYSVHQRLFLTTKRRTNEIVDRHMPGKRIFELEELRSKVGSFQLFVDNYIGADDFIKQIEEQPLPDKAMEQFQKQFEKLVVLDYIIRNTDRSNDNWLVKYVVKPSNKRDQLLQSLSNQQIQSEKQDEGDVAASSSKTTSINATNPNTEILIAAIDNGLAFPYKHPDEWRAYPFHWAGLKQAKIPFSEEIKSQILPFISDMSFVQHELCDEIERLFALDKNYSRRLVERQLSVMRGQILNLANAIRDGKSPLELVHMPGVLVERVRGHSLAGRKKFKKKFNDRYPLFSWF
;
A
#
# COMPACT_ATOMS: atom_id res chain seq x y z
N MET A 1 -25.04 62.70 -3.85
CA MET A 1 -25.81 61.98 -2.81
C MET A 1 -24.80 61.35 -1.84
N ASN A 2 -25.04 61.48 -0.53
CA ASN A 2 -24.11 61.10 0.54
C ASN A 2 -24.36 59.62 0.95
N SER A 3 -23.42 58.81 1.49
CA SER A 3 -22.23 58.99 2.34
C SER A 3 -22.46 58.87 3.87
N LYS A 4 -22.05 57.69 4.39
CA LYS A 4 -21.48 57.38 5.73
C LYS A 4 -22.38 57.16 6.97
N ASN A 5 -21.79 56.36 7.87
CA ASN A 5 -22.24 55.81 9.17
C ASN A 5 -22.33 56.86 10.31
N LEU A 6 -22.97 56.50 11.44
CA LEU A 6 -22.82 56.93 12.87
C LEU A 6 -24.12 56.50 13.64
N THR A 7 -24.20 56.08 14.93
CA THR A 7 -23.29 55.40 15.89
C THR A 7 -24.09 54.84 17.10
N ASP A 8 -23.45 53.97 17.91
CA ASP A 8 -23.57 53.74 19.37
C ASP A 8 -24.91 53.78 20.16
N SER A 9 -25.12 52.79 21.05
CA SER A 9 -25.48 53.00 22.48
C SER A 9 -25.52 51.69 23.31
N ILE A 10 -25.18 51.79 24.60
CA ILE A 10 -25.11 50.74 25.66
C ILE A 10 -25.72 51.41 26.93
N PRO A 11 -26.65 50.78 27.70
CA PRO A 11 -26.25 49.78 28.72
C PRO A 11 -27.24 48.65 29.06
N ILE A 12 -26.75 47.69 29.84
CA ILE A 12 -27.51 46.58 30.46
C ILE A 12 -27.74 46.92 31.94
N THR A 13 -28.93 46.63 32.46
CA THR A 13 -29.26 46.77 33.89
C THR A 13 -29.42 45.43 34.61
N LYS A 14 -29.36 45.52 35.94
CA LYS A 14 -29.60 44.48 36.96
C LYS A 14 -31.08 44.00 36.94
N ASP A 15 -31.57 43.02 37.73
CA ASP A 15 -31.14 42.50 39.04
C ASP A 15 -31.37 40.98 39.21
N MET A 16 -30.82 40.42 40.30
CA MET A 16 -31.10 39.06 40.78
C MET A 16 -32.21 39.07 41.84
N ASN A 17 -33.09 38.06 41.83
CA ASN A 17 -33.42 37.20 42.99
C ASN A 17 -34.66 36.32 42.74
N HIS A 18 -34.59 35.04 43.12
CA HIS A 18 -35.59 34.45 44.03
C HIS A 18 -35.08 33.14 44.66
N ASN A 19 -35.53 32.88 45.90
CA ASN A 19 -35.08 31.75 46.73
C ASN A 19 -35.62 30.37 46.29
N SER A 20 -34.84 29.33 46.57
CA SER A 20 -35.27 27.93 46.63
C SER A 20 -35.47 27.48 48.09
N GLY A 21 -36.48 26.64 48.34
CA GLY A 21 -36.81 26.15 49.69
C GLY A 21 -36.05 24.88 50.14
N GLU A 22 -36.32 24.51 51.39
CA GLU A 22 -35.84 23.32 52.12
C GLU A 22 -36.42 22.01 51.53
N HIS A 23 -36.04 20.77 51.87
CA HIS A 23 -35.37 20.13 53.04
C HIS A 23 -34.83 18.73 52.55
N GLN A 24 -34.15 17.81 53.26
CA GLN A 24 -33.72 17.62 54.66
C GLN A 24 -32.48 16.65 54.73
N THR A 25 -31.80 16.60 55.88
CA THR A 25 -30.80 15.64 56.44
C THR A 25 -30.45 14.30 55.76
N LYS A 26 -29.14 13.94 55.75
CA LYS A 26 -28.51 13.06 56.78
C LYS A 26 -26.98 12.94 56.66
N ASP A 27 -26.27 13.43 57.69
CA ASP A 27 -25.28 12.75 58.56
C ASP A 27 -24.37 11.61 58.02
N SER A 28 -23.06 11.54 58.38
CA SER A 28 -22.22 12.44 59.19
C SER A 28 -20.71 12.08 59.14
N ASN A 29 -19.85 13.02 59.58
CA ASN A 29 -18.56 12.82 60.27
C ASN A 29 -17.34 12.17 59.54
N SER A 30 -16.08 12.56 59.79
CA SER A 30 -15.57 13.74 60.56
C SER A 30 -14.05 14.02 60.39
N LYS A 31 -13.69 15.29 60.66
CA LYS A 31 -12.40 15.78 61.25
C LYS A 31 -11.16 15.89 60.36
N SER A 32 -10.15 16.59 60.91
CA SER A 32 -9.28 17.54 60.20
C SER A 32 -7.82 17.57 60.68
N LEU A 33 -7.00 18.26 59.89
CA LEU A 33 -5.63 18.78 60.10
C LEU A 33 -5.28 19.24 61.54
N PRO A 34 -3.97 19.29 61.86
CA PRO A 34 -3.26 20.58 61.72
C PRO A 34 -1.94 20.52 60.92
N ASP A 35 -1.46 21.69 60.49
CA ASP A 35 -0.16 21.93 59.85
C ASP A 35 1.03 22.00 60.83
N ILE A 36 2.27 21.94 60.30
CA ILE A 36 3.40 22.84 60.62
C ILE A 36 4.58 22.58 59.65
N CYS A 37 5.32 23.63 59.29
CA CYS A 37 6.39 23.61 58.27
C CYS A 37 7.80 23.37 58.87
N ASN A 38 8.73 22.72 58.12
CA ASN A 38 10.07 23.27 57.84
C ASN A 38 11.04 22.40 56.99
N VAL A 39 11.64 23.04 55.97
CA VAL A 39 13.10 23.15 55.67
C VAL A 39 13.93 21.91 55.21
N ASN A 40 14.34 22.00 53.93
CA ASN A 40 15.64 21.64 53.28
C ASN A 40 16.07 20.18 52.93
N ASN A 41 16.86 20.14 51.83
CA ASN A 41 17.87 19.16 51.40
C ASN A 41 17.42 17.73 50.99
N GLU A 42 18.06 17.03 50.04
CA GLU A 42 18.91 17.44 48.89
C GLU A 42 19.02 16.28 47.86
N ASN A 43 19.80 16.45 46.78
CA ASN A 43 19.91 15.48 45.67
C ASN A 43 20.55 14.13 46.04
N ARG A 44 19.84 12.99 45.79
CA ARG A 44 20.36 11.81 45.03
C ARG A 44 19.29 10.70 44.86
N PRO A 45 19.43 9.80 43.86
CA PRO A 45 18.46 8.74 43.60
C PRO A 45 18.69 7.51 44.49
N ILE A 46 17.60 6.87 44.93
CA ILE A 46 17.62 5.64 45.74
C ILE A 46 17.08 4.48 44.91
N LEU A 47 17.94 3.50 44.63
CA LEU A 47 17.55 2.14 44.23
C LEU A 47 17.59 1.23 45.46
N PRO A 48 16.50 0.54 45.82
CA PRO A 48 16.54 -0.64 46.69
C PRO A 48 16.51 -1.93 45.85
N SER A 49 17.46 -2.83 46.11
CA SER A 49 17.57 -4.13 45.42
C SER A 49 17.08 -5.29 46.30
N ALA A 50 15.92 -5.86 45.96
CA ALA A 50 15.40 -7.13 46.50
C ALA A 50 14.23 -7.62 45.61
N SER A 51 13.95 -8.91 45.42
CA SER A 51 14.69 -10.12 45.79
C SER A 51 14.35 -11.26 44.80
N THR A 52 15.19 -12.31 44.75
CA THR A 52 15.03 -13.42 43.80
C THR A 52 13.89 -14.35 44.19
N SER A 53 12.90 -14.53 43.32
CA SER A 53 11.97 -15.67 43.37
C SER A 53 12.03 -16.45 42.05
N ASN A 54 12.38 -17.74 42.14
CA ASN A 54 12.55 -18.60 40.97
C ASN A 54 11.19 -19.05 40.44
N PHE A 55 10.65 -18.36 39.44
CA PHE A 55 9.61 -18.92 38.57
C PHE A 55 10.18 -19.15 37.17
N GLN A 56 10.46 -20.42 36.85
CA GLN A 56 11.22 -20.84 35.67
C GLN A 56 10.33 -20.88 34.41
N SER A 57 9.69 -19.74 34.11
CA SER A 57 8.92 -19.54 32.88
C SER A 57 9.85 -19.63 31.66
N SER A 58 9.49 -20.47 30.70
CA SER A 58 10.31 -20.73 29.52
C SER A 58 10.54 -19.45 28.72
N LYS A 59 11.82 -19.16 28.44
CA LYS A 59 12.22 -18.03 27.58
C LYS A 59 11.83 -18.30 26.13
N SER A 60 10.56 -18.10 25.81
CA SER A 60 10.13 -17.82 24.44
C SER A 60 10.95 -16.62 23.95
N HIS A 61 11.81 -16.87 22.95
CA HIS A 61 12.50 -15.82 22.22
C HIS A 61 11.45 -15.01 21.46
N ARG A 62 10.93 -13.96 22.11
CA ARG A 62 10.17 -12.91 21.42
C ARG A 62 11.12 -12.14 20.51
N LEU A 63 11.29 -12.66 19.30
CA LEU A 63 11.85 -11.96 18.17
C LEU A 63 11.21 -10.58 18.08
N SER A 64 12.01 -9.56 17.78
CA SER A 64 11.51 -8.19 17.80
C SER A 64 10.51 -7.98 16.66
N PRO A 65 9.47 -7.12 16.83
CA PRO A 65 8.65 -6.65 15.71
C PRO A 65 9.41 -5.89 14.61
N TRP A 66 10.73 -5.72 14.78
CA TRP A 66 11.64 -5.05 13.87
C TRP A 66 12.52 -6.05 13.10
N SER A 67 12.43 -7.35 13.42
CA SER A 67 13.09 -8.47 12.75
C SER A 67 12.39 -8.86 11.44
N ILE A 68 11.96 -7.87 10.65
CA ILE A 68 11.28 -8.03 9.35
C ILE A 68 12.30 -8.33 8.23
N ASN A 69 13.60 -8.17 8.51
CA ASN A 69 14.70 -8.32 7.56
C ASN A 69 15.28 -9.75 7.51
N ILE A 70 14.42 -10.76 7.48
CA ILE A 70 14.65 -11.93 6.61
C ILE A 70 13.37 -12.06 5.81
N VAL A 71 13.45 -11.76 4.51
CA VAL A 71 12.43 -12.23 3.57
C VAL A 71 12.76 -13.70 3.33
N ASP A 72 11.77 -14.59 3.41
CA ASP A 72 11.99 -16.03 3.12
C ASP A 72 12.34 -16.30 1.63
N ASP A 73 12.39 -15.23 0.83
CA ASP A 73 12.95 -15.13 -0.52
C ASP A 73 14.38 -14.53 -0.45
N PRO A 74 15.44 -15.33 -0.65
CA PRO A 74 16.83 -14.84 -0.61
C PRO A 74 17.20 -13.97 -1.82
N ASP A 75 16.55 -14.17 -2.98
CA ASP A 75 16.84 -13.44 -4.21
C ASP A 75 16.34 -11.99 -4.08
N TYR A 76 15.10 -11.82 -3.58
CA TYR A 76 14.56 -10.51 -3.22
C TYR A 76 15.41 -9.83 -2.13
N ALA A 77 15.90 -10.58 -1.14
CA ALA A 77 16.77 -10.04 -0.10
C ALA A 77 18.12 -9.53 -0.66
N GLU A 78 18.68 -10.16 -1.71
CA GLU A 78 19.88 -9.65 -2.38
C GLU A 78 19.61 -8.40 -3.23
N ILE A 79 18.46 -8.30 -3.91
CA ILE A 79 18.05 -7.07 -4.63
C ILE A 79 17.97 -5.87 -3.67
N ILE A 80 17.51 -6.06 -2.42
CA ILE A 80 17.51 -4.99 -1.41
C ILE A 80 18.94 -4.64 -0.94
N LYS A 81 19.84 -5.62 -0.79
CA LYS A 81 21.27 -5.37 -0.51
C LYS A 81 21.96 -4.63 -1.67
N GLU A 82 21.62 -4.96 -2.91
CA GLU A 82 22.11 -4.27 -4.11
C GLU A 82 21.65 -2.80 -4.14
N ALA A 83 20.37 -2.55 -3.83
CA ALA A 83 19.86 -1.19 -3.67
C ALA A 83 20.60 -0.40 -2.57
N GLU A 84 20.79 -0.97 -1.38
CA GLU A 84 21.55 -0.32 -0.32
C GLU A 84 23.00 -0.02 -0.72
N ARG A 85 23.66 -0.98 -1.39
CA ARG A 85 25.04 -0.86 -1.89
C ARG A 85 25.15 0.23 -2.96
N ALA A 86 24.19 0.32 -3.88
CA ALA A 86 24.11 1.39 -4.88
C ALA A 86 23.96 2.78 -4.23
N ILE A 87 23.07 2.90 -3.23
CA ILE A 87 22.87 4.15 -2.50
C ILE A 87 24.12 4.57 -1.73
N LYS A 88 24.80 3.63 -1.06
CA LYS A 88 26.07 3.86 -0.33
C LYS A 88 27.18 4.32 -1.28
N ASN A 89 27.16 3.85 -2.54
CA ASN A 89 28.06 4.28 -3.62
C ASN A 89 27.61 5.56 -4.35
N GLY A 90 26.57 6.27 -3.86
CA GLY A 90 26.11 7.54 -4.43
C GLY A 90 25.09 7.43 -5.57
N VAL A 91 24.71 6.22 -5.99
CA VAL A 91 23.63 6.02 -6.98
C VAL A 91 22.28 6.16 -6.29
N LEU A 92 21.83 7.41 -6.14
CA LEU A 92 20.61 7.73 -5.40
C LEU A 92 19.33 7.38 -6.18
N PRO A 93 18.23 6.99 -5.51
CA PRO A 93 16.96 6.72 -6.17
C PRO A 93 16.38 7.97 -6.84
N ALA A 94 16.02 7.84 -8.11
CA ALA A 94 15.48 8.92 -8.92
C ALA A 94 13.97 9.09 -8.68
N ARG A 95 13.51 10.31 -8.42
CA ARG A 95 12.10 10.58 -8.11
C ARG A 95 11.23 10.52 -9.37
N ILE A 96 10.15 9.75 -9.32
CA ILE A 96 9.12 9.71 -10.37
C ILE A 96 8.30 11.01 -10.30
N ALA A 97 8.24 11.76 -11.40
CA ALA A 97 7.51 13.03 -11.46
C ALA A 97 5.98 12.86 -11.58
N ILE A 98 5.56 11.81 -12.32
CA ILE A 98 4.17 11.42 -12.58
C ILE A 98 3.54 10.81 -11.30
N GLY A 99 2.22 10.71 -11.23
CA GLY A 99 1.49 10.20 -10.05
C GLY A 99 1.25 11.25 -8.97
N SER A 100 0.84 10.84 -7.75
CA SER A 100 0.45 11.79 -6.67
C SER A 100 1.02 11.52 -5.26
N SER A 101 1.92 10.55 -5.16
CA SER A 101 2.74 10.20 -4.00
C SER A 101 4.20 10.66 -4.17
N GLY A 102 5.02 10.49 -3.15
CA GLY A 102 6.45 10.21 -3.35
C GLY A 102 6.62 8.78 -3.90
N SER A 103 7.30 8.63 -5.03
CA SER A 103 7.66 7.35 -5.63
C SER A 103 9.02 7.49 -6.31
N TYR A 104 9.85 6.45 -6.23
CA TYR A 104 11.25 6.53 -6.61
C TYR A 104 11.68 5.28 -7.39
N PHE A 105 12.31 5.46 -8.54
CA PHE A 105 13.07 4.40 -9.21
C PHE A 105 14.37 4.17 -8.43
N VAL A 106 14.51 2.97 -7.86
CA VAL A 106 15.74 2.52 -7.20
C VAL A 106 16.59 1.79 -8.22
N ARG A 107 17.87 2.15 -8.28
CA ARG A 107 18.85 1.64 -9.24
C ARG A 107 19.92 0.80 -8.53
N ASN A 108 20.56 -0.11 -9.27
CA ASN A 108 21.75 -0.81 -8.80
C ASN A 108 23.03 0.02 -9.02
N CYS A 109 24.20 -0.57 -8.73
CA CYS A 109 25.50 0.10 -8.90
C CYS A 109 25.83 0.45 -10.36
N GLU A 110 25.22 -0.24 -11.32
CA GLU A 110 25.39 -0.03 -12.76
C GLU A 110 24.42 1.03 -13.30
N GLY A 111 23.53 1.56 -12.46
CA GLY A 111 22.49 2.52 -12.84
C GLY A 111 21.20 1.88 -13.39
N LYS A 112 21.13 0.55 -13.53
CA LYS A 112 19.89 -0.12 -13.97
C LYS A 112 18.81 0.00 -12.88
N THR A 113 17.59 0.38 -13.25
CA THR A 113 16.43 0.33 -12.35
C THR A 113 16.12 -1.12 -11.95
N ILE A 114 16.08 -1.39 -10.65
CA ILE A 114 15.79 -2.70 -10.05
C ILE A 114 14.46 -2.72 -9.28
N GLY A 115 13.94 -1.56 -8.87
CA GLY A 115 12.65 -1.49 -8.19
C GLY A 115 12.03 -0.10 -8.12
N VAL A 116 10.77 -0.05 -7.70
CA VAL A 116 10.03 1.17 -7.38
C VAL A 116 9.77 1.21 -5.88
N PHE A 117 10.28 2.23 -5.19
CA PHE A 117 10.07 2.45 -3.76
C PHE A 117 9.05 3.56 -3.49
N LYS A 118 8.06 3.28 -2.65
CA LYS A 118 6.99 4.22 -2.25
C LYS A 118 7.02 4.43 -0.73
N PRO A 119 7.73 5.46 -0.23
CA PRO A 119 7.84 5.72 1.21
C PRO A 119 6.51 6.17 1.84
N LYS A 120 6.15 5.51 2.94
CA LYS A 120 4.90 5.70 3.70
C LYS A 120 4.61 7.15 4.07
N ASP A 121 5.64 7.92 4.43
CA ASP A 121 5.50 9.30 4.91
C ASP A 121 5.35 10.34 3.78
N GLU A 122 5.41 9.91 2.52
CA GLU A 122 5.21 10.70 1.31
C GLU A 122 3.98 10.27 0.50
N GLU A 123 3.17 9.33 1.01
CA GLU A 123 1.87 8.95 0.46
C GLU A 123 0.92 10.15 0.30
N PRO A 124 -0.15 10.06 -0.51
CA PRO A 124 -1.18 11.11 -0.58
C PRO A 124 -1.68 11.49 0.82
N TYR A 125 -1.70 12.79 1.11
CA TYR A 125 -2.09 13.36 2.41
C TYR A 125 -1.18 13.04 3.63
N ALA A 126 -0.03 12.39 3.43
CA ALA A 126 0.98 12.16 4.45
C ALA A 126 1.76 13.44 4.82
N ARG A 127 2.50 13.44 5.94
CA ARG A 127 3.16 14.65 6.50
C ARG A 127 4.24 15.22 5.58
N PHE A 128 4.92 14.40 4.79
CA PHE A 128 6.01 14.81 3.91
C PHE A 128 5.69 14.52 2.43
N ASN A 129 4.42 14.51 2.04
CA ASN A 129 4.07 14.46 0.62
C ASN A 129 4.61 15.71 -0.11
N PRO A 130 5.45 15.57 -1.16
CA PRO A 130 6.06 16.69 -1.86
C PRO A 130 5.10 17.48 -2.77
N LYS A 131 3.85 17.03 -2.95
CA LYS A 131 2.79 17.71 -3.71
C LYS A 131 1.78 18.34 -2.73
N TRP A 132 2.15 19.50 -2.19
CA TRP A 132 1.50 20.21 -1.06
C TRP A 132 -0.02 20.46 -1.24
N SER A 133 -0.50 20.57 -2.48
CA SER A 133 -1.91 20.85 -2.83
C SER A 133 -2.92 19.88 -2.21
N LYS A 134 -2.58 18.59 -2.07
CA LYS A 134 -3.49 17.60 -1.46
C LYS A 134 -3.73 17.83 0.04
N TRP A 135 -2.78 18.45 0.76
CA TRP A 135 -2.99 18.83 2.16
C TRP A 135 -4.03 19.97 2.28
N ILE A 136 -3.95 20.95 1.39
CA ILE A 136 -4.91 22.08 1.33
C ILE A 136 -6.32 21.56 1.01
N GLN A 137 -6.46 20.70 0.01
CA GLN A 137 -7.73 20.06 -0.37
C GLN A 137 -8.42 19.34 0.81
N ARG A 138 -7.66 18.56 1.61
CA ARG A 138 -8.21 17.83 2.76
C ARG A 138 -8.72 18.75 3.87
N ASN A 139 -8.08 19.90 4.09
CA ASN A 139 -8.44 20.81 5.20
C ASN A 139 -9.57 21.79 4.83
N LEU A 140 -9.71 22.17 3.55
CA LEU A 140 -10.79 23.06 3.10
C LEU A 140 -12.09 22.32 2.75
N PHE A 141 -12.02 21.07 2.29
CA PHE A 141 -13.19 20.33 1.79
C PHE A 141 -13.19 18.86 2.25
N PRO A 142 -13.35 18.57 3.56
CA PRO A 142 -13.18 17.23 4.13
C PRO A 142 -14.18 16.18 3.65
N CYS A 143 -15.33 16.59 3.07
CA CYS A 143 -16.30 15.68 2.45
C CYS A 143 -15.96 15.32 0.99
N CYS A 144 -15.15 16.13 0.29
CA CYS A 144 -14.92 15.99 -1.15
C CYS A 144 -13.63 15.24 -1.50
N PHE A 145 -12.60 15.25 -0.65
CA PHE A 145 -11.26 14.74 -1.01
C PHE A 145 -10.81 13.55 -0.17
N GLY A 146 -10.33 12.50 -0.85
CA GLY A 146 -9.91 11.22 -0.26
C GLY A 146 -10.93 10.09 -0.48
N ARG A 147 -10.47 8.83 -0.37
CA ARG A 147 -11.32 7.65 -0.52
C ARG A 147 -11.88 7.21 0.83
N SER A 148 -13.13 7.60 1.13
CA SER A 148 -13.85 7.37 2.40
C SER A 148 -14.11 5.90 2.80
N CYS A 149 -13.61 4.94 2.00
CA CYS A 149 -13.64 3.50 2.27
C CYS A 149 -12.24 2.90 2.54
N LEU A 150 -11.15 3.63 2.28
CA LEU A 150 -9.76 3.19 2.51
C LEU A 150 -9.23 3.68 3.86
N VAL A 151 -8.25 2.95 4.40
CA VAL A 151 -7.51 3.40 5.59
C VAL A 151 -6.44 4.43 5.19
N ASN A 152 -6.39 5.56 5.90
CA ASN A 152 -5.41 6.61 5.63
C ASN A 152 -3.97 6.14 5.88
N ASN A 153 -3.06 6.48 4.97
CA ASN A 153 -1.61 6.30 5.11
C ASN A 153 -1.15 4.82 5.21
N GLN A 154 -1.86 3.90 4.54
CA GLN A 154 -1.55 2.47 4.47
C GLN A 154 -1.30 1.95 3.03
N GLY A 155 -1.03 2.85 2.06
CA GLY A 155 -0.86 2.45 0.66
C GLY A 155 0.28 1.45 0.46
N TYR A 156 1.39 1.63 1.18
CA TYR A 156 2.50 0.68 1.19
C TYR A 156 2.14 -0.75 1.66
N LEU A 157 1.10 -0.90 2.49
CA LEU A 157 0.58 -2.21 2.92
C LEU A 157 -0.39 -2.79 1.89
N SER A 158 -1.16 -1.94 1.20
CA SER A 158 -2.02 -2.35 0.09
C SER A 158 -1.19 -2.90 -1.08
N GLU A 159 -0.04 -2.28 -1.39
CA GLU A 159 0.92 -2.77 -2.39
C GLU A 159 1.47 -4.16 -2.06
N ALA A 160 2.03 -4.35 -0.86
CA ALA A 160 2.56 -5.64 -0.43
C ALA A 160 1.46 -6.71 -0.25
N GLY A 161 0.26 -6.29 0.19
CA GLY A 161 -0.91 -7.16 0.31
C GLY A 161 -1.37 -7.70 -1.04
N ALA A 162 -1.31 -6.91 -2.11
CA ALA A 162 -1.62 -7.38 -3.45
C ALA A 162 -0.63 -8.45 -3.92
N SER A 163 0.67 -8.28 -3.64
CA SER A 163 1.70 -9.29 -3.96
C SER A 163 1.49 -10.61 -3.18
N ILE A 164 1.04 -10.54 -1.93
CA ILE A 164 0.70 -11.73 -1.13
C ILE A 164 -0.53 -12.47 -1.70
N ILE A 165 -1.57 -11.75 -2.09
CA ILE A 165 -2.76 -12.37 -2.70
C ILE A 165 -2.43 -12.99 -4.07
N ASP A 166 -1.59 -12.33 -4.88
CA ASP A 166 -1.09 -12.85 -6.14
C ASP A 166 -0.33 -14.18 -5.96
N GLU A 167 0.65 -14.19 -5.05
CA GLU A 167 1.52 -15.36 -4.79
C GLU A 167 0.72 -16.54 -4.23
N LYS A 168 -0.14 -16.31 -3.22
CA LYS A 168 -0.98 -17.35 -2.61
C LYS A 168 -1.98 -17.97 -3.61
N LEU A 169 -2.44 -17.21 -4.60
CA LEU A 169 -3.35 -17.69 -5.66
C LEU A 169 -2.61 -18.09 -6.97
N ARG A 170 -1.27 -17.95 -7.00
CA ARG A 170 -0.39 -18.24 -8.14
C ARG A 170 -0.80 -17.50 -9.42
N LEU A 171 -1.25 -16.25 -9.29
CA LEU A 171 -1.63 -15.45 -10.45
C LEU A 171 -0.38 -15.09 -11.28
N ASN A 172 0.69 -14.68 -10.60
CA ASN A 172 1.99 -14.30 -11.15
C ASN A 172 1.91 -13.06 -12.07
N ILE A 173 1.11 -12.06 -11.67
CA ILE A 173 0.95 -10.78 -12.41
C ILE A 173 1.39 -9.56 -11.58
N VAL A 174 1.41 -9.60 -10.25
CA VAL A 174 1.98 -8.54 -9.42
C VAL A 174 3.52 -8.71 -9.36
N PRO A 175 4.33 -7.73 -9.79
CA PRO A 175 5.76 -7.78 -9.57
C PRO A 175 6.06 -7.82 -8.06
N LYS A 176 6.89 -8.77 -7.61
CA LYS A 176 7.04 -9.08 -6.18
C LYS A 176 7.29 -7.82 -5.34
N THR A 177 6.47 -7.64 -4.31
CA THR A 177 6.41 -6.39 -3.53
C THR A 177 6.37 -6.66 -2.03
N HIS A 178 7.38 -6.19 -1.29
CA HIS A 178 7.43 -6.29 0.18
C HIS A 178 7.55 -4.92 0.85
N VAL A 179 7.24 -4.89 2.15
CA VAL A 179 7.50 -3.74 3.03
C VAL A 179 8.98 -3.74 3.41
N VAL A 180 9.70 -2.69 3.02
CA VAL A 180 11.13 -2.55 3.30
C VAL A 180 11.44 -1.24 4.02
N ARG A 181 12.70 -1.07 4.41
CA ARG A 181 13.25 0.20 4.90
C ARG A 181 14.41 0.62 4.02
N LEU A 182 14.42 1.85 3.55
CA LEU A 182 15.54 2.43 2.81
C LEU A 182 15.90 3.82 3.35
N THR A 183 17.17 4.16 3.21
CA THR A 183 17.78 5.46 3.54
C THR A 183 18.45 6.00 2.29
N ALA A 184 18.10 7.20 1.82
CA ALA A 184 18.76 7.87 0.69
C ALA A 184 18.56 9.39 0.73
N GLU A 185 19.57 10.19 0.36
CA GLU A 185 19.48 11.67 0.44
C GLU A 185 18.42 12.30 -0.47
N SER A 186 17.95 11.57 -1.50
CA SER A 186 16.91 12.02 -2.45
C SER A 186 15.47 11.89 -1.94
N PHE A 187 15.22 11.14 -0.85
CA PHE A 187 13.88 11.04 -0.26
C PHE A 187 13.44 12.34 0.44
N ASN A 188 12.14 12.57 0.61
CA ASN A 188 11.66 13.83 1.21
C ASN A 188 11.74 13.81 2.75
N TYR A 189 12.85 14.33 3.28
CA TYR A 189 13.07 14.56 4.71
C TYR A 189 12.69 15.97 5.14
N SER A 190 12.30 16.12 6.41
CA SER A 190 11.94 17.44 6.96
C SER A 190 13.11 18.42 6.94
N VAL A 191 12.79 19.72 6.83
CA VAL A 191 13.78 20.82 6.82
C VAL A 191 14.71 20.73 8.03
N HIS A 192 14.18 20.43 9.23
CA HIS A 192 14.98 20.24 10.44
C HIS A 192 15.97 19.07 10.30
N GLN A 193 15.56 17.92 9.77
CA GLN A 193 16.47 16.78 9.56
C GLN A 193 17.57 17.11 8.55
N ARG A 194 17.23 17.77 7.43
CA ARG A 194 18.22 18.18 6.43
C ARG A 194 19.20 19.20 7.02
N LEU A 195 18.73 20.26 7.67
CA LEU A 195 19.58 21.26 8.31
C LEU A 195 20.49 20.67 9.40
N PHE A 196 19.95 19.82 10.28
CA PHE A 196 20.71 19.19 11.36
C PHE A 196 21.89 18.35 10.83
N LEU A 197 21.66 17.57 9.77
CA LEU A 197 22.71 16.77 9.12
C LEU A 197 23.72 17.65 8.35
N THR A 198 23.27 18.66 7.62
CA THR A 198 24.16 19.63 6.95
C THR A 198 25.04 20.36 7.96
N THR A 199 24.50 20.73 9.12
CA THR A 199 25.27 21.36 10.22
C THR A 199 26.27 20.37 10.82
N LYS A 200 25.87 19.15 11.17
CA LYS A 200 26.81 18.12 11.66
C LYS A 200 27.94 17.85 10.67
N ARG A 201 27.61 17.74 9.37
CA ARG A 201 28.58 17.55 8.27
C ARG A 201 29.56 18.73 8.20
N ARG A 202 29.07 19.98 8.14
CA ARG A 202 29.90 21.19 8.14
C ARG A 202 30.78 21.34 9.38
N THR A 203 30.28 21.04 10.59
CA THR A 203 31.12 21.11 11.79
C THR A 203 32.24 20.07 11.72
N ASN A 204 31.97 18.84 11.28
CA ASN A 204 33.03 17.85 11.09
C ASN A 204 34.04 18.27 10.00
N GLU A 205 33.60 18.81 8.85
CA GLU A 205 34.49 19.37 7.81
C GLU A 205 35.37 20.52 8.35
N ILE A 206 34.82 21.37 9.22
CA ILE A 206 35.56 22.46 9.86
C ILE A 206 36.56 21.90 10.87
N VAL A 207 36.19 20.90 11.68
CA VAL A 207 37.08 20.29 12.66
C VAL A 207 38.22 19.56 11.97
N ASP A 208 37.94 18.71 10.98
CA ASP A 208 38.94 17.92 10.25
C ASP A 208 40.01 18.82 9.58
N ARG A 209 39.59 19.98 9.06
CA ARG A 209 40.49 21.01 8.51
C ARG A 209 41.47 21.60 9.53
N HIS A 210 41.12 21.63 10.82
CA HIS A 210 41.97 22.17 11.89
C HIS A 210 42.62 21.07 12.76
N MET A 211 42.08 19.85 12.73
CA MET A 211 42.48 18.68 13.51
C MET A 211 42.24 17.41 12.66
N PRO A 212 43.13 17.08 11.70
CA PRO A 212 42.91 15.99 10.76
C PRO A 212 42.60 14.65 11.43
N GLY A 213 41.59 13.94 10.90
CA GLY A 213 41.07 12.68 11.44
C GLY A 213 40.07 12.85 12.59
N LYS A 214 39.90 14.05 13.17
CA LYS A 214 39.00 14.28 14.30
C LYS A 214 37.58 14.64 13.84
N ARG A 215 36.60 13.90 14.34
CA ARG A 215 35.16 14.19 14.18
C ARG A 215 34.57 14.48 15.56
N ILE A 216 33.72 15.51 15.69
CA ILE A 216 33.04 15.85 16.96
C ILE A 216 31.63 15.26 16.99
N PHE A 217 30.98 15.20 15.84
CA PHE A 217 29.68 14.55 15.72
C PHE A 217 29.80 13.20 15.03
N GLU A 218 29.22 12.17 15.64
CA GLU A 218 28.81 11.00 14.89
C GLU A 218 27.73 11.43 13.89
N LEU A 219 27.99 11.12 12.61
CA LEU A 219 27.05 11.37 11.52
C LEU A 219 25.99 10.28 11.57
N GLU A 220 24.95 10.52 12.36
CA GLU A 220 23.71 9.74 12.31
C GLU A 220 23.26 9.61 10.86
N GLU A 221 23.06 8.38 10.39
CA GLU A 221 22.49 8.15 9.08
C GLU A 221 21.09 8.76 8.98
N LEU A 222 20.71 9.18 7.77
CA LEU A 222 19.33 9.58 7.49
C LEU A 222 18.37 8.48 7.92
N ARG A 223 17.41 8.80 8.79
CA ARG A 223 16.46 7.81 9.32
C ARG A 223 15.78 7.05 8.19
N SER A 224 15.87 5.73 8.21
CA SER A 224 15.27 4.88 7.17
C SER A 224 13.76 5.05 7.11
N LYS A 225 13.27 5.37 5.91
CA LYS A 225 11.84 5.44 5.60
C LYS A 225 11.32 4.02 5.38
N VAL A 226 10.15 3.72 5.95
CA VAL A 226 9.42 2.49 5.63
C VAL A 226 8.54 2.74 4.41
N GLY A 227 8.43 1.77 3.51
CA GLY A 227 7.61 1.86 2.30
C GLY A 227 7.46 0.51 1.64
N SER A 228 6.72 0.45 0.55
CA SER A 228 6.70 -0.72 -0.33
C SER A 228 7.85 -0.58 -1.33
N PHE A 229 8.50 -1.69 -1.63
CA PHE A 229 9.44 -1.83 -2.73
C PHE A 229 8.89 -2.90 -3.66
N GLN A 230 8.66 -2.54 -4.92
CA GLN A 230 8.14 -3.41 -5.97
C GLN A 230 9.25 -3.68 -6.97
N LEU A 231 9.49 -4.94 -7.36
CA LEU A 231 10.48 -5.25 -8.39
C LEU A 231 10.13 -4.55 -9.71
N PHE A 232 11.13 -4.00 -10.39
CA PHE A 232 10.95 -3.35 -11.69
C PHE A 232 10.81 -4.39 -12.81
N VAL A 233 10.01 -4.08 -13.83
CA VAL A 233 9.71 -5.01 -14.94
C VAL A 233 10.09 -4.42 -16.29
N ASP A 234 11.16 -4.96 -16.89
CA ASP A 234 11.69 -4.50 -18.18
C ASP A 234 10.77 -4.83 -19.36
N ASN A 235 10.74 -3.95 -20.37
CA ASN A 235 10.11 -4.15 -21.68
C ASN A 235 8.59 -4.44 -21.63
N TYR A 236 7.87 -3.76 -20.75
CA TYR A 236 6.41 -3.69 -20.72
C TYR A 236 5.90 -2.38 -21.34
N ILE A 237 4.70 -2.38 -21.92
CA ILE A 237 3.97 -1.18 -22.39
C ILE A 237 2.72 -0.92 -21.54
N GLY A 238 2.23 0.32 -21.51
CA GLY A 238 0.98 0.66 -20.81
C GLY A 238 -0.22 -0.06 -21.43
N ALA A 239 -1.16 -0.52 -20.60
CA ALA A 239 -2.32 -1.23 -21.11
C ALA A 239 -3.24 -0.34 -21.97
N ASP A 240 -3.30 0.96 -21.73
CA ASP A 240 -4.06 1.89 -22.58
C ASP A 240 -3.51 1.93 -24.04
N ASP A 241 -2.19 1.93 -24.20
CA ASP A 241 -1.54 1.87 -25.51
C ASP A 241 -1.71 0.50 -26.19
N PHE A 242 -1.65 -0.58 -25.40
CA PHE A 242 -1.93 -1.94 -25.87
C PHE A 242 -3.38 -2.10 -26.34
N ILE A 243 -4.36 -1.58 -25.58
CA ILE A 243 -5.78 -1.68 -25.93
C ILE A 243 -6.05 -0.96 -27.25
N LYS A 244 -5.52 0.25 -27.46
CA LYS A 244 -5.59 0.96 -28.75
C LYS A 244 -5.01 0.12 -29.90
N GLN A 245 -3.82 -0.45 -29.72
CA GLN A 245 -3.16 -1.29 -30.73
C GLN A 245 -4.03 -2.49 -31.15
N ILE A 246 -4.69 -3.17 -30.21
CA ILE A 246 -5.54 -4.34 -30.52
C ILE A 246 -6.93 -3.97 -31.06
N GLU A 247 -7.36 -2.70 -30.93
CA GLU A 247 -8.56 -2.19 -31.58
C GLU A 247 -8.30 -1.71 -33.01
N GLU A 248 -7.11 -1.18 -33.29
CA GLU A 248 -6.64 -0.87 -34.66
C GLU A 248 -6.26 -2.14 -35.45
N GLN A 249 -5.58 -3.09 -34.80
CA GLN A 249 -5.10 -4.34 -35.41
C GLN A 249 -5.33 -5.52 -34.44
N PRO A 250 -6.47 -6.24 -34.57
CA PRO A 250 -6.79 -7.38 -33.72
C PRO A 250 -5.69 -8.45 -33.70
N LEU A 251 -5.39 -8.96 -32.50
CA LEU A 251 -4.43 -10.06 -32.32
C LEU A 251 -4.96 -11.36 -32.98
N PRO A 252 -4.07 -12.25 -33.49
CA PRO A 252 -4.44 -13.61 -33.85
C PRO A 252 -5.10 -14.36 -32.68
N ASP A 253 -6.06 -15.23 -32.96
CA ASP A 253 -6.94 -15.86 -31.94
C ASP A 253 -6.17 -16.46 -30.75
N LYS A 254 -5.09 -17.20 -31.02
CA LYS A 254 -4.21 -17.80 -29.99
C LYS A 254 -3.57 -16.76 -29.06
N ALA A 255 -3.20 -15.59 -29.57
CA ALA A 255 -2.65 -14.50 -28.77
C ALA A 255 -3.75 -13.76 -28.00
N MET A 256 -4.95 -13.60 -28.58
CA MET A 256 -6.12 -13.09 -27.86
C MET A 256 -6.54 -14.03 -26.71
N GLU A 257 -6.48 -15.36 -26.90
CA GLU A 257 -6.73 -16.37 -25.88
C GLU A 257 -5.75 -16.26 -24.71
N GLN A 258 -4.44 -16.14 -25.00
CA GLN A 258 -3.42 -15.88 -23.97
C GLN A 258 -3.68 -14.58 -23.21
N PHE A 259 -4.02 -13.49 -23.93
CA PHE A 259 -4.34 -12.21 -23.32
C PHE A 259 -5.57 -12.31 -22.40
N GLN A 260 -6.63 -13.01 -22.83
CA GLN A 260 -7.81 -13.26 -22.01
C GLN A 260 -7.46 -14.00 -20.70
N LYS A 261 -6.59 -15.03 -20.74
CA LYS A 261 -6.15 -15.77 -19.55
C LYS A 261 -5.34 -14.91 -18.57
N GLN A 262 -4.52 -13.97 -19.08
CA GLN A 262 -3.85 -12.98 -18.24
C GLN A 262 -4.84 -11.96 -17.66
N PHE A 263 -5.81 -11.52 -18.47
CA PHE A 263 -6.85 -10.57 -18.08
C PHE A 263 -7.75 -11.12 -16.96
N GLU A 264 -8.14 -12.40 -17.03
CA GLU A 264 -8.89 -13.08 -15.97
C GLU A 264 -8.15 -13.06 -14.62
N LYS A 265 -6.82 -13.20 -14.62
CA LYS A 265 -6.01 -13.08 -13.40
C LYS A 265 -6.03 -11.67 -12.82
N LEU A 266 -5.98 -10.64 -13.66
CA LEU A 266 -6.11 -9.24 -13.25
C LEU A 266 -7.47 -8.97 -12.61
N VAL A 267 -8.55 -9.47 -13.21
CA VAL A 267 -9.91 -9.42 -12.67
C VAL A 267 -9.99 -10.09 -11.31
N VAL A 268 -9.44 -11.30 -11.17
CA VAL A 268 -9.44 -12.07 -9.92
C VAL A 268 -8.72 -11.32 -8.79
N LEU A 269 -7.51 -10.81 -9.06
CA LEU A 269 -6.74 -10.00 -8.12
C LEU A 269 -7.53 -8.77 -7.66
N ASP A 270 -7.92 -7.91 -8.62
CA ASP A 270 -8.58 -6.64 -8.34
C ASP A 270 -9.91 -6.81 -7.62
N TYR A 271 -10.68 -7.85 -7.96
CA TYR A 271 -11.95 -8.12 -7.31
C TYR A 271 -11.74 -8.56 -5.86
N ILE A 272 -10.82 -9.49 -5.59
CA ILE A 272 -10.53 -9.98 -4.23
C ILE A 272 -10.05 -8.85 -3.33
N ILE A 273 -9.06 -8.07 -3.75
CA ILE A 273 -8.54 -6.94 -2.94
C ILE A 273 -9.49 -5.73 -2.93
N ARG A 274 -10.56 -5.76 -3.73
CA ARG A 274 -11.43 -4.64 -4.11
C ARG A 274 -10.62 -3.38 -4.37
N ASN A 275 -9.80 -3.43 -5.42
CA ASN A 275 -9.07 -2.27 -5.91
C ASN A 275 -10.05 -1.12 -6.22
N THR A 276 -9.65 0.11 -5.90
CA THR A 276 -10.46 1.32 -6.11
C THR A 276 -9.84 2.31 -7.11
N ASP A 277 -8.70 1.95 -7.73
CA ASP A 277 -7.94 2.82 -8.64
C ASP A 277 -7.31 2.10 -9.86
N ARG A 278 -7.87 0.96 -10.30
CA ARG A 278 -7.43 0.33 -11.57
C ARG A 278 -8.01 1.07 -12.77
N SER A 279 -7.26 2.00 -13.33
CA SER A 279 -7.39 2.50 -14.71
C SER A 279 -6.51 1.69 -15.67
N ASN A 280 -6.54 2.00 -16.97
CA ASN A 280 -5.65 1.37 -17.97
C ASN A 280 -4.19 1.87 -17.92
N ASP A 281 -3.90 2.92 -17.16
CA ASP A 281 -2.54 3.38 -16.86
C ASP A 281 -1.86 2.49 -15.80
N ASN A 282 -2.66 1.85 -14.94
CA ASN A 282 -2.21 1.15 -13.73
C ASN A 282 -2.05 -0.36 -13.94
N TRP A 283 -1.96 -0.84 -15.17
CA TRP A 283 -1.48 -2.17 -15.51
C TRP A 283 -0.75 -2.14 -16.85
N LEU A 284 0.16 -3.08 -17.05
CA LEU A 284 1.05 -3.12 -18.20
C LEU A 284 0.93 -4.45 -18.93
N VAL A 285 1.29 -4.47 -20.21
CA VAL A 285 1.28 -5.68 -21.06
C VAL A 285 2.66 -5.88 -21.71
N LYS A 286 3.09 -7.12 -21.88
CA LYS A 286 4.35 -7.49 -22.55
C LYS A 286 4.16 -8.67 -23.49
N TYR A 287 4.82 -8.59 -24.65
CA TYR A 287 5.01 -9.71 -25.56
C TYR A 287 6.36 -10.38 -25.28
N VAL A 288 6.37 -11.71 -25.20
CA VAL A 288 7.57 -12.54 -25.00
C VAL A 288 7.62 -13.56 -26.13
N VAL A 289 8.53 -13.38 -27.09
CA VAL A 289 8.78 -14.40 -28.12
C VAL A 289 9.51 -15.57 -27.46
N LYS A 290 8.83 -16.73 -27.35
CA LYS A 290 9.49 -17.95 -26.89
C LYS A 290 10.44 -18.46 -27.98
N PRO A 291 11.65 -18.91 -27.63
CA PRO A 291 12.57 -19.51 -28.58
C PRO A 291 12.02 -20.86 -29.04
N SER A 292 12.02 -21.09 -30.35
CA SER A 292 11.51 -22.33 -30.96
C SER A 292 12.35 -23.56 -30.60
N ASN A 293 13.68 -23.40 -30.53
CA ASN A 293 14.64 -24.47 -30.28
C ASN A 293 15.65 -24.09 -29.20
N LYS A 294 16.34 -25.10 -28.63
CA LYS A 294 17.45 -24.88 -27.67
C LYS A 294 18.57 -23.98 -28.20
N ARG A 295 18.80 -23.95 -29.53
CA ARG A 295 19.77 -23.05 -30.17
C ARG A 295 19.33 -21.58 -30.08
N ASP A 296 18.06 -21.33 -30.41
CA ASP A 296 17.46 -19.99 -30.37
C ASP A 296 17.42 -19.47 -28.92
N GLN A 297 17.15 -20.38 -27.97
CA GLN A 297 17.15 -20.14 -26.53
C GLN A 297 18.54 -19.70 -26.00
N LEU A 298 19.62 -20.30 -26.53
CA LEU A 298 20.99 -19.89 -26.22
C LEU A 298 21.37 -18.55 -26.89
N LEU A 299 20.96 -18.32 -28.14
CA LEU A 299 21.21 -17.06 -28.84
C LEU A 299 20.49 -15.89 -28.16
N GLN A 300 19.25 -16.10 -27.70
CA GLN A 300 18.46 -15.12 -26.96
C GLN A 300 19.06 -14.82 -25.56
N SER A 301 19.71 -15.79 -24.90
CA SER A 301 20.45 -15.51 -23.66
C SER A 301 21.72 -14.68 -23.91
N LEU A 302 22.43 -14.94 -25.01
CA LEU A 302 23.64 -14.19 -25.39
C LEU A 302 23.30 -12.75 -25.81
N SER A 303 22.25 -12.53 -26.61
CA SER A 303 21.83 -11.16 -26.98
C SER A 303 21.39 -10.34 -25.77
N ASN A 304 20.72 -10.97 -24.80
CA ASN A 304 20.30 -10.30 -23.56
C ASN A 304 21.50 -9.89 -22.68
N GLN A 305 22.65 -10.56 -22.80
CA GLN A 305 23.90 -10.15 -22.14
C GLN A 305 24.58 -9.00 -22.91
N GLN A 306 24.66 -9.07 -24.25
CA GLN A 306 25.28 -7.99 -25.04
C GLN A 306 24.52 -6.67 -24.96
N ILE A 307 23.18 -6.71 -24.91
CA ILE A 307 22.33 -5.50 -24.75
C ILE A 307 22.50 -4.85 -23.37
N GLN A 308 23.07 -5.54 -22.37
CA GLN A 308 23.43 -4.94 -21.09
C GLN A 308 24.78 -4.21 -21.13
N SER A 309 25.74 -4.65 -21.96
CA SER A 309 27.03 -3.96 -22.14
C SER A 309 26.95 -2.70 -23.01
N GLU A 310 25.99 -2.61 -23.95
CA GLU A 310 25.91 -1.53 -24.93
C GLU A 310 25.00 -0.35 -24.52
N LYS A 311 24.63 -0.26 -23.23
CA LYS A 311 23.83 0.86 -22.67
C LYS A 311 24.62 1.73 -21.69
N GLN A 312 25.86 2.02 -22.04
CA GLN A 312 26.62 3.14 -21.48
C GLN A 312 26.73 4.23 -22.56
N ASP A 313 26.69 5.49 -22.15
CA ASP A 313 26.69 6.70 -23.00
C ASP A 313 25.51 6.89 -23.99
N GLU A 314 24.32 7.18 -23.45
CA GLU A 314 23.58 8.39 -23.89
C GLU A 314 22.63 8.92 -22.80
N GLY A 315 22.35 10.23 -22.80
CA GLY A 315 21.68 10.94 -21.69
C GLY A 315 20.15 11.04 -21.80
N ASP A 316 19.48 11.28 -20.65
CA ASP A 316 18.02 11.39 -20.52
C ASP A 316 17.39 12.56 -21.34
N VAL A 317 17.11 12.39 -22.64
CA VAL A 317 16.27 13.31 -23.42
C VAL A 317 15.34 12.60 -24.42
N ALA A 318 14.03 12.87 -24.27
CA ALA A 318 12.94 12.62 -25.24
C ALA A 318 12.59 11.15 -25.61
N ALA A 319 11.33 10.97 -26.05
CA ALA A 319 10.80 9.68 -26.48
C ALA A 319 11.14 9.39 -27.95
N SER A 320 11.62 8.18 -28.25
CA SER A 320 11.90 7.74 -29.62
C SER A 320 11.02 6.55 -30.06
N SER A 321 9.99 6.88 -30.83
CA SER A 321 9.44 6.12 -31.95
C SER A 321 9.26 4.58 -31.81
N SER A 322 8.19 4.17 -31.14
CA SER A 322 7.02 3.48 -31.75
C SER A 322 7.17 2.47 -32.91
N LYS A 323 8.33 1.81 -33.13
CA LYS A 323 8.55 0.94 -34.32
C LYS A 323 8.86 -0.53 -34.07
N THR A 324 8.99 -0.97 -32.82
CA THR A 324 9.45 -2.34 -32.49
C THR A 324 8.32 -3.31 -32.07
N THR A 325 7.14 -2.80 -31.72
CA THR A 325 6.07 -3.61 -31.10
C THR A 325 5.28 -4.45 -32.11
N SER A 326 4.90 -3.87 -33.26
CA SER A 326 3.97 -4.47 -34.24
C SER A 326 4.50 -5.75 -34.90
N ILE A 327 5.82 -5.93 -34.97
CA ILE A 327 6.46 -7.06 -35.65
C ILE A 327 6.26 -8.39 -34.88
N ASN A 328 5.99 -8.35 -33.57
CA ASN A 328 5.97 -9.55 -32.72
C ASN A 328 4.60 -10.22 -32.55
N ALA A 329 3.50 -9.53 -32.90
CA ALA A 329 2.14 -10.05 -32.71
C ALA A 329 1.77 -11.19 -33.67
N THR A 330 2.47 -11.30 -34.80
CA THR A 330 2.24 -12.33 -35.84
C THR A 330 3.03 -13.62 -35.60
N ASN A 331 3.97 -13.64 -34.65
CA ASN A 331 4.78 -14.83 -34.37
C ASN A 331 3.97 -15.85 -33.53
N PRO A 332 3.74 -17.09 -34.02
CA PRO A 332 2.91 -18.07 -33.33
C PRO A 332 3.52 -18.61 -32.03
N ASN A 333 4.77 -18.28 -31.71
CA ASN A 333 5.44 -18.61 -30.46
C ASN A 333 5.55 -17.42 -29.48
N THR A 334 4.87 -16.31 -29.74
CA THR A 334 4.72 -15.22 -28.77
C THR A 334 3.81 -15.65 -27.61
N GLU A 335 4.16 -15.22 -26.40
CA GLU A 335 3.37 -15.25 -25.18
C GLU A 335 3.04 -13.83 -24.73
N ILE A 336 1.81 -13.58 -24.30
CA ILE A 336 1.40 -12.30 -23.70
C ILE A 336 1.37 -12.43 -22.17
N LEU A 337 1.92 -11.43 -21.48
CA LEU A 337 1.97 -11.32 -20.01
C LEU A 337 1.38 -9.97 -19.56
N ILE A 338 0.71 -9.94 -18.40
CA ILE A 338 0.24 -8.71 -17.74
C ILE A 338 1.04 -8.47 -16.46
N ALA A 339 1.36 -7.19 -16.18
CA ALA A 339 1.88 -6.75 -14.88
C ALA A 339 0.90 -5.79 -14.18
N ALA A 340 0.47 -6.17 -12.97
CA ALA A 340 -0.47 -5.42 -12.12
C ALA A 340 0.30 -4.52 -11.13
N ILE A 341 0.47 -3.25 -11.49
CA ILE A 341 1.23 -2.25 -10.72
C ILE A 341 0.31 -1.30 -9.91
N ASP A 342 0.89 -0.39 -9.13
CA ASP A 342 0.18 0.66 -8.33
C ASP A 342 -1.06 0.16 -7.56
N ASN A 343 -0.89 -0.92 -6.79
CA ASN A 343 -1.95 -1.56 -6.01
C ASN A 343 -2.20 -0.87 -4.66
N GLY A 344 -1.64 0.34 -4.45
CA GLY A 344 -1.66 1.06 -3.18
C GLY A 344 -3.03 1.58 -2.71
N LEU A 345 -4.10 1.37 -3.47
CA LEU A 345 -5.43 1.93 -3.21
C LEU A 345 -6.52 0.83 -3.26
N ALA A 346 -6.25 -0.27 -2.57
CA ALA A 346 -7.11 -1.43 -2.37
C ALA A 346 -7.34 -1.74 -0.87
N PHE A 347 -7.94 -2.89 -0.56
CA PHE A 347 -8.33 -3.34 0.79
C PHE A 347 -9.22 -2.34 1.58
N PRO A 348 -10.38 -1.91 1.04
CA PRO A 348 -11.30 -1.01 1.73
C PRO A 348 -11.99 -1.67 2.94
N TYR A 349 -12.30 -0.89 3.99
CA TYR A 349 -12.96 -1.35 5.23
C TYR A 349 -14.51 -1.34 5.15
N LYS A 350 -15.05 -0.97 3.99
CA LYS A 350 -16.46 -1.06 3.60
C LYS A 350 -16.53 -1.08 2.08
N HIS A 351 -17.60 -1.59 1.50
CA HIS A 351 -17.90 -1.27 0.10
C HIS A 351 -18.04 0.25 -0.09
N PRO A 352 -17.68 0.80 -1.27
CA PRO A 352 -17.88 2.21 -1.57
C PRO A 352 -19.33 2.68 -1.35
N ASP A 353 -19.51 3.97 -1.15
CA ASP A 353 -20.84 4.58 -1.20
C ASP A 353 -21.19 4.86 -2.67
N GLU A 354 -22.46 4.71 -3.07
CA GLU A 354 -22.87 4.68 -4.49
C GLU A 354 -22.50 5.96 -5.26
N TRP A 355 -22.64 7.12 -4.62
CA TRP A 355 -22.21 8.43 -5.14
C TRP A 355 -20.70 8.52 -5.45
N ARG A 356 -19.92 7.48 -5.11
CA ARG A 356 -18.49 7.36 -5.37
C ARG A 356 -18.07 5.90 -5.52
N ALA A 357 -18.71 5.18 -6.44
CA ALA A 357 -18.62 3.73 -6.61
C ALA A 357 -17.21 3.13 -6.85
N TYR A 358 -16.24 3.91 -7.33
CA TYR A 358 -14.91 3.45 -7.79
C TYR A 358 -15.00 2.21 -8.70
N PRO A 359 -15.44 2.37 -9.97
CA PRO A 359 -15.55 1.25 -10.89
C PRO A 359 -14.16 0.67 -11.23
N PHE A 360 -14.15 -0.60 -11.63
CA PHE A 360 -13.00 -1.20 -12.31
C PHE A 360 -13.03 -0.78 -13.78
N HIS A 361 -12.05 -0.03 -14.28
CA HIS A 361 -12.13 0.49 -15.66
C HIS A 361 -12.08 -0.62 -16.71
N TRP A 362 -11.41 -1.74 -16.40
CA TRP A 362 -11.41 -2.93 -17.26
C TRP A 362 -12.79 -3.53 -17.51
N ALA A 363 -13.81 -3.24 -16.69
CA ALA A 363 -15.17 -3.74 -16.91
C ALA A 363 -15.83 -3.16 -18.18
N GLY A 364 -15.31 -2.04 -18.71
CA GLY A 364 -15.74 -1.50 -20.01
C GLY A 364 -15.18 -2.23 -21.23
N LEU A 365 -14.16 -3.07 -21.06
CA LEU A 365 -13.46 -3.75 -22.16
C LEU A 365 -14.28 -4.92 -22.72
N LYS A 366 -14.06 -5.25 -24.00
CA LYS A 366 -14.72 -6.37 -24.68
C LYS A 366 -14.44 -7.71 -23.96
N GLN A 367 -13.21 -7.87 -23.47
CA GLN A 367 -12.71 -9.00 -22.69
C GLN A 367 -13.48 -9.24 -21.38
N ALA A 368 -14.06 -8.20 -20.77
CA ALA A 368 -14.86 -8.34 -19.55
C ALA A 368 -16.24 -8.99 -19.81
N LYS A 369 -16.69 -9.09 -21.06
CA LYS A 369 -17.96 -9.73 -21.45
C LYS A 369 -17.83 -11.23 -21.69
N ILE A 370 -16.60 -11.75 -21.73
CA ILE A 370 -16.31 -13.17 -21.96
C ILE A 370 -16.44 -13.92 -20.62
N PRO A 371 -17.16 -15.06 -20.56
CA PRO A 371 -17.20 -15.93 -19.37
C PRO A 371 -15.81 -16.35 -18.88
N PHE A 372 -15.64 -16.52 -17.56
CA PHE A 372 -14.39 -17.04 -17.01
C PHE A 372 -14.06 -18.43 -17.56
N SER A 373 -12.83 -18.60 -18.04
CA SER A 373 -12.32 -19.85 -18.60
C SER A 373 -12.30 -21.02 -17.60
N GLU A 374 -12.39 -22.26 -18.11
CA GLU A 374 -12.16 -23.46 -17.28
C GLU A 374 -10.70 -23.52 -16.74
N GLU A 375 -9.76 -22.79 -17.34
CA GLU A 375 -8.37 -22.68 -16.87
C GLU A 375 -8.28 -21.86 -15.58
N ILE A 376 -8.78 -20.62 -15.56
CA ILE A 376 -8.78 -19.81 -14.32
C ILE A 376 -9.67 -20.44 -13.24
N LYS A 377 -10.80 -21.05 -13.65
CA LYS A 377 -11.72 -21.78 -12.77
C LYS A 377 -11.05 -22.97 -12.09
N SER A 378 -10.38 -23.84 -12.84
CA SER A 378 -9.63 -24.98 -12.27
C SER A 378 -8.41 -24.53 -11.47
N GLN A 379 -7.74 -23.43 -11.86
CA GLN A 379 -6.65 -22.84 -11.08
C GLN A 379 -7.13 -22.35 -9.69
N ILE A 380 -8.18 -21.51 -9.61
CA ILE A 380 -8.47 -20.77 -8.37
C ILE A 380 -9.65 -21.30 -7.55
N LEU A 381 -10.66 -21.91 -8.18
CA LEU A 381 -11.91 -22.28 -7.49
C LEU A 381 -11.70 -23.23 -6.30
N PRO A 382 -10.75 -24.20 -6.32
CA PRO A 382 -10.43 -25.02 -5.14
C PRO A 382 -9.97 -24.20 -3.93
N PHE A 383 -9.16 -23.16 -4.16
CA PHE A 383 -8.62 -22.31 -3.11
C PHE A 383 -9.65 -21.31 -2.56
N ILE A 384 -10.37 -20.60 -3.44
CA ILE A 384 -11.32 -19.56 -3.02
C ILE A 384 -12.65 -20.12 -2.48
N SER A 385 -12.97 -21.39 -2.75
CA SER A 385 -14.12 -22.08 -2.14
C SER A 385 -13.82 -22.61 -0.74
N ASP A 386 -12.55 -22.89 -0.40
CA ASP A 386 -12.17 -23.37 0.92
C ASP A 386 -12.04 -22.22 1.94
N MET A 387 -12.91 -22.25 2.94
CA MET A 387 -12.87 -21.28 4.05
C MET A 387 -11.69 -21.50 5.01
N SER A 388 -11.01 -22.65 4.97
CA SER A 388 -9.75 -22.84 5.71
C SER A 388 -8.61 -22.07 5.03
N PHE A 389 -8.37 -22.28 3.73
CA PHE A 389 -7.41 -21.52 2.92
C PHE A 389 -7.68 -20.01 2.98
N VAL A 390 -8.91 -19.58 2.66
CA VAL A 390 -9.31 -18.16 2.69
C VAL A 390 -9.07 -17.53 4.06
N GLN A 391 -9.20 -18.30 5.14
CA GLN A 391 -8.91 -17.83 6.48
C GLN A 391 -7.42 -17.82 6.82
N HIS A 392 -6.70 -18.91 6.63
CA HIS A 392 -5.37 -19.11 7.19
C HIS A 392 -4.24 -18.67 6.24
N GLU A 393 -4.41 -18.89 4.93
CA GLU A 393 -3.42 -18.51 3.92
C GLU A 393 -3.61 -17.09 3.40
N LEU A 394 -4.85 -16.58 3.35
CA LEU A 394 -5.13 -15.20 2.92
C LEU A 394 -5.38 -14.26 4.12
N CYS A 395 -6.46 -14.45 4.87
CA CYS A 395 -6.86 -13.47 5.90
C CYS A 395 -5.87 -13.34 7.06
N ASP A 396 -5.37 -14.44 7.62
CA ASP A 396 -4.45 -14.43 8.76
C ASP A 396 -3.00 -14.03 8.34
N GLU A 397 -2.69 -14.00 7.03
CA GLU A 397 -1.46 -13.41 6.44
C GLU A 397 -1.60 -11.88 6.28
N ILE A 398 -2.72 -11.41 5.72
CA ILE A 398 -3.02 -9.97 5.63
C ILE A 398 -3.20 -9.33 7.03
N GLU A 399 -3.75 -10.04 8.03
CA GLU A 399 -3.79 -9.57 9.42
C GLU A 399 -2.37 -9.40 10.01
N ARG A 400 -1.41 -10.26 9.64
CA ARG A 400 0.01 -10.13 10.02
C ARG A 400 0.71 -8.97 9.31
N LEU A 401 0.55 -8.83 7.99
CA LEU A 401 1.10 -7.71 7.24
C LEU A 401 0.59 -6.35 7.77
N PHE A 402 -0.71 -6.22 8.00
CA PHE A 402 -1.30 -4.94 8.42
C PHE A 402 -0.98 -4.61 9.90
N ALA A 403 -0.60 -5.61 10.70
CA ALA A 403 -0.07 -5.40 12.05
C ALA A 403 1.34 -4.78 12.09
N LEU A 404 2.05 -4.68 10.96
CA LEU A 404 3.31 -3.92 10.85
C LEU A 404 3.11 -2.40 10.92
N ASP A 405 1.87 -1.90 10.95
CA ASP A 405 1.58 -0.48 11.14
C ASP A 405 1.57 -0.08 12.62
N LYS A 406 2.32 0.98 12.95
CA LYS A 406 2.19 1.68 14.25
C LYS A 406 0.76 2.18 14.55
N ASN A 407 -0.07 2.37 13.53
CA ASN A 407 -1.47 2.78 13.62
C ASN A 407 -2.45 1.58 13.51
N TYR A 408 -1.96 0.34 13.61
CA TYR A 408 -2.77 -0.87 13.44
C TYR A 408 -4.02 -0.88 14.34
N SER A 409 -5.17 -1.19 13.74
CA SER A 409 -6.44 -1.34 14.43
C SER A 409 -7.11 -2.64 14.01
N ARG A 410 -7.07 -3.64 14.89
CA ARG A 410 -7.66 -4.97 14.64
C ARG A 410 -9.15 -4.90 14.25
N ARG A 411 -9.90 -3.93 14.79
CA ARG A 411 -11.32 -3.69 14.43
C ARG A 411 -11.47 -3.17 12.99
N LEU A 412 -10.48 -2.45 12.48
CA LEU A 412 -10.48 -1.92 11.12
C LEU A 412 -10.04 -3.00 10.11
N VAL A 413 -8.99 -3.75 10.44
CA VAL A 413 -8.51 -4.88 9.61
C VAL A 413 -9.55 -6.00 9.51
N GLU A 414 -10.25 -6.36 10.59
CA GLU A 414 -11.37 -7.32 10.51
C GLU A 414 -12.49 -6.86 9.55
N ARG A 415 -12.70 -5.55 9.39
CA ARG A 415 -13.65 -5.02 8.40
C ARG A 415 -13.12 -5.10 6.96
N GLN A 416 -11.83 -4.83 6.74
CA GLN A 416 -11.18 -4.99 5.44
C GLN A 416 -11.24 -6.48 5.01
N LEU A 417 -10.95 -7.39 5.92
CA LEU A 417 -11.09 -8.83 5.71
C LEU A 417 -12.55 -9.27 5.53
N SER A 418 -13.52 -8.59 6.15
CA SER A 418 -14.96 -8.84 5.92
C SER A 418 -15.42 -8.46 4.52
N VAL A 419 -14.87 -7.39 3.93
CA VAL A 419 -15.05 -7.04 2.51
C VAL A 419 -14.37 -8.08 1.63
N MET A 420 -13.08 -8.39 1.88
CA MET A 420 -12.31 -9.36 1.08
C MET A 420 -12.98 -10.74 1.02
N ARG A 421 -13.48 -11.26 2.15
CA ARG A 421 -14.25 -12.53 2.19
C ARG A 421 -15.60 -12.45 1.47
N GLY A 422 -16.23 -11.27 1.41
CA GLY A 422 -17.42 -11.02 0.60
C GLY A 422 -17.13 -11.05 -0.90
N GLN A 423 -16.01 -10.44 -1.32
CA GLN A 423 -15.53 -10.49 -2.70
C GLN A 423 -15.17 -11.92 -3.13
N ILE A 424 -14.41 -12.63 -2.29
CA ILE A 424 -14.06 -14.05 -2.50
C ILE A 424 -15.32 -14.91 -2.67
N LEU A 425 -16.35 -14.70 -1.84
CA LEU A 425 -17.63 -15.41 -1.95
C LEU A 425 -18.37 -15.12 -3.27
N ASN A 426 -18.43 -13.86 -3.70
CA ASN A 426 -19.07 -13.49 -4.98
C ASN A 426 -18.30 -14.08 -6.17
N LEU A 427 -16.97 -13.97 -6.17
CA LEU A 427 -16.08 -14.53 -7.20
C LEU A 427 -16.22 -16.05 -7.32
N ALA A 428 -16.20 -16.77 -6.18
CA ALA A 428 -16.34 -18.23 -6.16
C ALA A 428 -17.73 -18.70 -6.66
N ASN A 429 -18.76 -17.86 -6.56
CA ASN A 429 -20.06 -18.15 -7.16
C ASN A 429 -20.06 -17.82 -8.65
N ALA A 430 -19.61 -16.64 -9.06
CA ALA A 430 -19.55 -16.24 -10.46
C ALA A 430 -18.79 -17.25 -11.33
N ILE A 431 -17.63 -17.72 -10.88
CA ILE A 431 -16.80 -18.72 -11.56
C ILE A 431 -17.48 -20.10 -11.59
N ARG A 432 -18.18 -20.50 -10.52
CA ARG A 432 -18.94 -21.77 -10.50
C ARG A 432 -20.12 -21.73 -11.46
N ASP A 433 -20.78 -20.58 -11.54
CA ASP A 433 -21.97 -20.32 -12.37
C ASP A 433 -21.64 -20.02 -13.84
N GLY A 434 -20.36 -19.95 -14.22
CA GLY A 434 -19.92 -19.65 -15.60
C GLY A 434 -20.13 -18.20 -16.05
N LYS A 435 -20.14 -17.24 -15.12
CA LYS A 435 -20.33 -15.80 -15.41
C LYS A 435 -19.07 -15.15 -16.00
N SER A 436 -19.25 -14.00 -16.64
CA SER A 436 -18.19 -13.08 -17.07
C SER A 436 -17.71 -12.14 -15.96
N PRO A 437 -16.52 -11.52 -16.11
CA PRO A 437 -16.07 -10.40 -15.27
C PRO A 437 -17.07 -9.25 -15.15
N LEU A 438 -17.81 -8.95 -16.23
CA LEU A 438 -18.83 -7.89 -16.24
C LEU A 438 -20.04 -8.26 -15.37
N GLU A 439 -20.52 -9.50 -15.43
CA GLU A 439 -21.61 -9.95 -14.56
C GLU A 439 -21.17 -10.04 -13.09
N LEU A 440 -19.91 -10.42 -12.82
CA LEU A 440 -19.33 -10.44 -11.48
C LEU A 440 -19.34 -9.04 -10.81
N VAL A 441 -19.04 -7.97 -11.56
CA VAL A 441 -19.06 -6.61 -10.98
C VAL A 441 -20.47 -6.06 -10.76
N HIS A 442 -21.50 -6.66 -11.39
CA HIS A 442 -22.91 -6.37 -11.10
C HIS A 442 -23.48 -7.18 -9.92
N MET A 443 -22.75 -8.17 -9.39
CA MET A 443 -23.20 -8.91 -8.20
C MET A 443 -23.27 -7.98 -6.96
N PRO A 444 -24.34 -8.06 -6.15
CA PRO A 444 -24.51 -7.18 -5.00
C PRO A 444 -23.38 -7.37 -3.97
N GLY A 445 -22.89 -6.26 -3.42
CA GLY A 445 -21.78 -6.27 -2.46
C GLY A 445 -22.14 -7.00 -1.16
N VAL A 446 -21.43 -8.09 -0.86
CA VAL A 446 -21.59 -8.88 0.37
C VAL A 446 -20.49 -8.53 1.38
N LEU A 447 -20.80 -8.64 2.66
CA LEU A 447 -19.84 -8.66 3.79
C LEU A 447 -19.92 -10.01 4.49
N VAL A 448 -18.78 -10.56 4.91
CA VAL A 448 -18.70 -11.85 5.61
C VAL A 448 -17.95 -11.67 6.93
N GLU A 449 -18.70 -11.47 8.01
CA GLU A 449 -18.18 -11.14 9.34
C GLU A 449 -17.88 -12.38 10.18
N ARG A 450 -16.77 -12.38 10.96
CA ARG A 450 -16.50 -13.41 11.98
C ARG A 450 -17.45 -13.22 13.17
N VAL A 451 -18.28 -14.23 13.47
CA VAL A 451 -19.26 -14.19 14.56
C VAL A 451 -18.53 -14.36 15.89
N ARG A 452 -18.69 -13.39 16.80
CA ARG A 452 -18.16 -13.48 18.16
C ARG A 452 -19.04 -14.40 19.01
N GLY A 453 -18.48 -15.51 19.45
CA GLY A 453 -19.09 -16.43 20.41
C GLY A 453 -18.14 -17.58 20.73
N HIS A 454 -18.19 -18.10 21.96
CA HIS A 454 -17.40 -19.27 22.34
C HIS A 454 -17.92 -20.53 21.63
N SER A 455 -17.22 -20.91 20.56
CA SER A 455 -17.39 -22.21 19.93
C SER A 455 -16.74 -23.26 20.82
N LEU A 456 -17.54 -24.08 21.50
CA LEU A 456 -17.08 -25.20 22.35
C LEU A 456 -16.20 -26.22 21.59
N ALA A 457 -16.21 -26.18 20.26
CA ALA A 457 -15.40 -27.01 19.37
C ALA A 457 -14.38 -26.22 18.53
N GLY A 458 -13.99 -25.00 18.95
CA GLY A 458 -12.94 -24.17 18.32
C GLY A 458 -13.23 -23.59 16.93
N ARG A 459 -14.17 -24.17 16.16
CA ARG A 459 -14.52 -23.75 14.80
C ARG A 459 -15.03 -22.29 14.77
N LYS A 460 -14.35 -21.41 14.03
CA LYS A 460 -14.74 -20.03 13.73
C LYS A 460 -16.09 -20.04 12.98
N LYS A 461 -17.11 -19.31 13.46
CA LYS A 461 -18.40 -19.11 12.74
C LYS A 461 -18.38 -17.80 11.95
N PHE A 462 -19.04 -17.78 10.80
CA PHE A 462 -19.16 -16.59 9.93
C PHE A 462 -20.64 -16.24 9.69
N LYS A 463 -20.93 -14.95 9.49
CA LYS A 463 -22.26 -14.45 9.09
C LYS A 463 -22.14 -13.65 7.80
N LYS A 464 -22.99 -13.97 6.82
CA LYS A 464 -23.17 -13.16 5.60
C LYS A 464 -24.10 -11.98 5.92
N LYS A 465 -23.81 -10.81 5.35
CA LYS A 465 -24.68 -9.63 5.34
C LYS A 465 -24.59 -8.96 3.97
N PHE A 466 -25.73 -8.60 3.39
CA PHE A 466 -25.77 -7.82 2.16
C PHE A 466 -25.57 -6.32 2.47
N ASN A 467 -25.06 -5.55 1.50
CA ASN A 467 -24.91 -4.10 1.63
C ASN A 467 -26.26 -3.40 1.39
N ASP A 468 -27.20 -3.59 2.33
CA ASP A 468 -28.60 -3.13 2.26
C ASP A 468 -28.75 -1.61 2.40
N ARG A 469 -28.19 -0.86 1.44
CA ARG A 469 -28.45 0.58 1.24
C ARG A 469 -29.05 0.74 -0.14
N TYR A 470 -30.35 1.03 -0.17
CA TYR A 470 -31.08 1.34 -1.39
C TYR A 470 -30.60 2.68 -1.99
N PRO A 471 -30.64 2.83 -3.33
CA PRO A 471 -30.27 4.07 -3.98
C PRO A 471 -31.24 5.19 -3.58
N LEU A 472 -30.67 6.29 -3.07
CA LEU A 472 -31.45 7.49 -2.76
C LEU A 472 -31.97 8.22 -4.01
N PHE A 473 -31.40 7.92 -5.18
CA PHE A 473 -31.89 8.38 -6.48
C PHE A 473 -31.69 7.28 -7.54
N SER A 474 -32.78 6.60 -7.90
CA SER A 474 -32.87 5.85 -9.15
C SER A 474 -33.22 6.82 -10.28
N TRP A 475 -32.27 7.07 -11.18
CA TRP A 475 -32.58 7.67 -12.48
C TRP A 475 -32.91 6.56 -13.48
N PHE A 476 -33.97 6.77 -14.26
CA PHE A 476 -34.40 5.93 -15.36
C PHE A 476 -33.53 6.16 -16.61
#